data_AF-A0A7X0FDF0-F1
#
_entry.id   AF-A0A7X0FDF0-F1
#
_cell.length_a   1.000
_cell.length_b   1.000
_cell.length_c   1.000
_cell.angle_alpha   90.00
_cell.angle_beta   90.00
_cell.angle_gamma   90.00
#
_symmetry.space_group_name_H-M   'P 1'
#
loop_
_entity.id
_entity.type
_entity.pdbx_description
1 polymer ?
#
loop_
_entity_poly.entity_id
_entity_poly.type
_entity_poly.pdbx_seq_one_letter_code
_entity_poly.pdbx_strand_id
1 'polypeptide(L)' 'MDDYTFNSLQGTLLKRTSEWFEEVDGPQLVVWDIDAVTRPSFVEAWGRLLELKHYGPSGRGYGWVSHSAGKTG' A
#
# COMPACT_ATOMS: atom_id res chain seq x y z
N MET A 1 23.54 4.99 -18.27
CA MET A 1 23.08 6.02 -17.31
C MET A 1 21.61 5.71 -17.08
N ASP A 2 21.19 5.01 -16.04
CA ASP A 2 21.78 4.83 -14.71
C ASP A 2 21.47 3.43 -14.18
N ASP A 3 22.52 2.64 -14.03
CA ASP A 3 22.52 1.27 -13.49
C ASP A 3 23.00 1.31 -12.04
N TYR A 4 22.43 2.22 -11.25
CA TYR A 4 22.85 2.47 -9.88
C TYR A 4 21.72 2.07 -8.95
N THR A 5 21.94 1.00 -8.19
CA THR A 5 21.18 0.53 -7.00
C THR A 5 20.24 -0.66 -7.19
N PHE A 6 19.79 -1.01 -8.41
CA PHE A 6 18.87 -2.15 -8.56
C PHE A 6 19.53 -3.54 -8.37
N ASN A 7 20.87 -3.60 -8.46
CA ASN A 7 21.67 -4.83 -8.27
C ASN A 7 22.55 -4.76 -7.02
N SER A 8 22.11 -4.00 -6.01
CA SER A 8 22.82 -3.85 -4.74
C SER A 8 22.47 -4.98 -3.76
N LEU A 9 23.34 -5.23 -2.79
CA LEU A 9 23.10 -6.14 -1.66
C LEU A 9 21.74 -5.89 -0.99
N GLN A 10 21.27 -4.64 -0.95
CA GLN A 10 19.96 -4.26 -0.42
C GLN A 10 18.81 -4.95 -1.17
N GLY A 11 18.87 -5.03 -2.50
CA GLY A 11 17.85 -5.73 -3.30
C GLY A 11 17.80 -7.23 -2.99
N THR A 12 18.96 -7.87 -2.76
CA THR A 12 19.03 -9.28 -2.35
C THR A 12 18.45 -9.50 -0.95
N LEU A 13 18.70 -8.58 -0.02
CA LEU A 13 18.14 -8.63 1.33
C LEU A 13 16.61 -8.40 1.31
N LEU A 14 16.12 -7.47 0.50
CA LEU A 14 14.68 -7.22 0.35
C LEU A 14 13.93 -8.44 -0.23
N LYS A 15 14.57 -9.26 -1.07
CA LYS A 15 13.96 -10.50 -1.60
C LYS A 15 13.82 -11.60 -0.55
N ARG A 16 14.57 -11.53 0.54
CA ARG A 16 14.58 -12.52 1.63
C ARG A 16 13.77 -12.08 2.83
N THR A 17 13.08 -10.95 2.77
CA THR A 17 12.27 -10.43 3.88
C THR A 17 11.23 -11.44 4.36
N SER A 18 10.67 -12.27 3.48
CA SER A 18 9.76 -13.36 3.85
C SER A 18 10.38 -14.43 4.75
N GLU A 19 11.71 -14.50 4.90
CA GLU A 19 12.38 -15.38 5.86
C GLU A 19 12.28 -14.86 7.31
N TRP A 20 12.01 -13.56 7.49
CA TRP A 20 12.05 -12.90 8.81
C TRP A 20 10.79 -12.10 9.14
N PHE A 21 9.93 -11.85 8.15
CA PHE A 21 8.69 -11.09 8.31
C PHE A 21 7.50 -11.93 7.84
N GLU A 22 6.41 -11.83 8.60
CA GLU A 22 5.13 -12.41 8.22
C GLU A 22 4.40 -11.48 7.24
N GLU A 23 3.69 -12.06 6.28
CA GLU A 23 2.81 -11.29 5.41
C GLU A 23 1.66 -10.72 6.25
N VAL A 24 1.46 -9.41 6.17
CA VAL A 24 0.34 -8.77 6.84
C VAL A 24 -0.85 -8.79 5.91
N ASP A 25 -1.84 -9.60 6.26
CA ASP A 25 -3.10 -9.69 5.53
C ASP A 25 -3.89 -8.38 5.55
N GLY A 26 -4.60 -8.16 4.45
CA GLY A 26 -5.51 -7.03 4.28
C GLY A 26 -4.83 -5.73 3.79
N PRO A 27 -5.64 -4.66 3.66
CA PRO A 27 -5.19 -3.41 3.06
C PRO A 27 -4.12 -2.72 3.93
N GLN A 28 -3.01 -2.32 3.30
CA GLN A 28 -1.93 -1.54 3.91
C GLN A 28 -1.97 -0.05 3.56
N LEU A 29 -2.88 0.32 2.66
CA LEU A 29 -3.04 1.66 2.12
C LEU A 29 -4.53 2.00 2.03
N VAL A 30 -4.88 3.25 2.32
CA VAL A 30 -6.22 3.80 2.11
C VAL A 30 -6.13 5.07 1.27
N VAL A 31 -7.02 5.19 0.30
CA VAL A 31 -7.23 6.36 -0.55
C VAL A 31 -8.63 6.88 -0.31
N TRP A 32 -8.80 8.20 -0.28
CA TRP A 32 -10.12 8.83 -0.18
C TRP A 32 -10.08 10.22 -0.79
N ASP A 33 -11.26 10.71 -1.19
CA ASP A 33 -11.40 12.04 -1.76
C ASP A 33 -11.33 13.11 -0.67
N ILE A 34 -10.60 14.17 -0.95
CA ILE A 34 -10.38 15.30 -0.05
C ILE A 34 -10.42 16.60 -0.86
N ASP A 35 -10.91 17.67 -0.26
CA ASP A 35 -10.85 18.99 -0.90
C ASP A 35 -9.41 19.52 -0.97
N ALA A 36 -9.18 20.51 -1.82
CA ALA A 36 -7.83 21.01 -2.09
C ALA A 36 -7.18 21.78 -0.91
N VAL A 37 -7.96 22.14 0.12
CA VAL A 37 -7.47 22.95 1.25
C VAL A 37 -7.21 22.12 2.50
N THR A 38 -7.77 20.92 2.58
CA THR A 38 -7.63 20.05 3.73
C THR A 38 -6.30 19.32 3.71
N ARG A 39 -5.61 19.34 4.86
CA ARG A 39 -4.38 18.58 5.11
C ARG A 39 -4.69 17.46 6.10
N PRO A 40 -4.82 16.21 5.65
CA PRO A 40 -5.20 15.12 6.53
C PRO A 40 -4.05 14.80 7.50
N SER A 41 -4.41 14.37 8.69
CA SER A 41 -3.45 13.95 9.70
C SER A 41 -3.14 12.45 9.58
N PHE A 42 -2.03 12.03 10.16
CA PHE A 42 -1.72 10.61 10.28
C PHE A 42 -2.81 9.83 11.04
N VAL A 43 -3.35 10.42 12.11
CA VAL A 43 -4.40 9.80 12.92
C VAL A 43 -5.67 9.55 12.10
N GLU A 44 -6.03 10.51 11.24
CA GLU A 44 -7.17 10.37 10.32
C GLU A 44 -6.93 9.24 9.31
N ALA A 45 -5.75 9.23 8.68
CA ALA A 45 -5.37 8.19 7.72
C ALA A 45 -5.40 6.79 8.38
N TRP A 46 -4.90 6.69 9.60
CA TRP A 46 -4.92 5.43 10.36
C TRP A 46 -6.34 4.97 10.67
N GLY A 47 -7.21 5.88 11.13
CA GLY A 47 -8.61 5.56 11.38
C GLY A 47 -9.34 5.05 10.13
N ARG A 48 -9.13 5.71 8.99
CA ARG A 48 -9.71 5.28 7.71
C ARG A 48 -9.18 3.93 7.24
N LEU A 49 -7.89 3.65 7.47
CA LEU A 49 -7.30 2.34 7.15
C LEU A 49 -7.92 1.22 7.99
N LEU A 50 -8.14 1.46 9.29
CA LEU A 50 -8.83 0.50 10.15
C LEU A 50 -10.26 0.26 9.69
N GLU A 51 -11.00 1.31 9.31
CA GLU A 51 -12.35 1.15 8.78
C GLU A 51 -12.36 0.34 7.47
N LEU A 52 -11.41 0.60 6.57
CA LEU A 52 -11.26 -0.20 5.35
C LEU A 52 -10.94 -1.67 5.66
N LYS A 53 -10.11 -1.95 6.68
CA LYS A 53 -9.82 -3.32 7.14
C LYS A 53 -11.05 -4.04 7.70
N HIS A 54 -11.88 -3.34 8.47
CA HIS A 54 -13.01 -3.95 9.18
C HIS A 54 -14.28 -4.03 8.35
N TYR A 55 -14.56 -3.02 7.52
CA TYR A 55 -15.84 -2.85 6.85
C TYR A 55 -15.73 -2.87 5.32
N GLY A 56 -14.51 -2.89 4.77
CA GLY A 56 -14.28 -2.86 3.34
C GLY A 56 -14.42 -1.44 2.73
N PRO A 57 -14.35 -1.34 1.40
CA PRO A 57 -14.36 -0.06 0.68
C PRO A 57 -15.66 0.73 0.89
N SER A 58 -15.53 2.04 1.12
CA SER A 58 -16.67 2.96 1.26
C SER A 58 -16.25 4.39 0.91
N GLY A 59 -17.19 5.35 1.03
CA GLY A 59 -16.87 6.78 0.89
C GLY A 59 -15.86 7.30 1.92
N ARG A 60 -15.58 6.53 2.97
CA ARG A 60 -14.53 6.87 3.94
C ARG A 60 -13.13 6.43 3.53
N GLY A 61 -13.03 5.51 2.58
CA GLY A 61 -11.76 5.07 2.05
C GLY A 61 -11.87 3.78 1.26
N TYR A 62 -10.97 3.63 0.31
CA TYR A 62 -10.86 2.48 -0.58
C TYR A 62 -9.39 2.16 -0.85
N GLY A 63 -9.12 0.91 -1.23
CA GLY A 63 -7.77 0.50 -1.67
C GLY A 63 -7.48 1.00 -3.09
N TRP A 64 -6.23 0.95 -3.52
CA TRP A 64 -5.90 1.17 -4.93
C TRP A 64 -6.61 0.11 -5.77
N VAL A 65 -7.37 0.54 -6.78
CA VAL A 65 -7.98 -0.41 -7.74
C VAL A 65 -6.84 -1.03 -8.53
N SER A 66 -6.42 -2.25 -8.15
CA SER A 66 -5.47 -3.00 -8.95
C SER A 66 -6.12 -3.26 -10.30
N HIS A 67 -5.72 -2.51 -11.33
CA HIS A 67 -5.81 -3.04 -12.69
C HIS A 67 -4.85 -4.23 -12.71
N SER A 68 -5.35 -5.42 -12.43
CA SER A 68 -4.65 -6.64 -12.80
C SER A 68 -4.54 -6.60 -14.33
N ALA A 69 -3.43 -6.07 -14.84
CA ALA A 69 -3.01 -6.36 -16.20
C ALA A 69 -2.94 -7.88 -16.27
N GLY A 70 -3.90 -8.48 -16.97
CA GLY A 70 -3.99 -9.93 -17.10
C GLY A 70 -2.66 -10.47 -17.57
N LYS A 71 -2.03 -11.33 -16.76
CA LYS A 71 -1.16 -12.35 -17.30
C LYS A 71 -2.06 -13.31 -18.07
N THR A 72 -2.27 -13.05 -19.35
CA THR A 72 -2.60 -14.11 -20.29
C THR A 72 -1.38 -15.02 -20.37
N GLY A 73 -1.58 -16.28 -20.00
CA GLY A 73 -0.59 -17.34 -20.18
C GLY A 73 -0.41 -17.74 -21.63
#